data_AF-A0A5Q4EN30-F1
#
_entry.id   AF-A0A5Q4EN30-F1
#
_cell.length_a   1.000
_cell.length_b   1.000
_cell.length_c   1.000
_cell.angle_alpha   90.00
_cell.angle_beta   90.00
_cell.angle_gamma   90.00
#
_symmetry.space_group_name_H-M   'P 1'
#
loop_
_entity.id
_entity.type
_entity.pdbx_description
1 polymer ?
#
loop_
_entity_poly.entity_id
_entity_poly.type
_entity_poly.pdbx_seq_one_letter_code
_entity_poly.pdbx_strand_id
1 'polypeptide(L)'
;MSDKHPMSTTMTERQRIMLETNALRDKAEALLKGLVDAKSVTEREMARLNRSDPMRLVTGKTSIDDGISSIKRMIETLNRSLAQARRDLDDEDIALLDELDAEIVLTHAGVHDDSRPVA
;
A
#
# COMPACT_ATOMS: atom_id res chain seq x y z
N MET A 1 34.75 13.03 -29.30
CA MET A 1 33.41 13.66 -29.29
C MET A 1 32.49 12.61 -28.70
N SER A 2 32.10 12.79 -27.45
CA SER A 2 31.50 11.75 -26.62
C SER A 2 30.05 11.46 -27.02
N ASP A 3 29.76 10.19 -27.20
CA ASP A 3 28.42 9.64 -27.48
C ASP A 3 27.43 10.01 -26.37
N LYS A 4 26.38 10.71 -26.77
CA LYS A 4 25.17 10.88 -25.97
C LYS A 4 24.41 9.56 -25.98
N HIS A 5 24.53 8.76 -24.92
CA HIS A 5 23.54 7.73 -24.63
C HIS A 5 22.32 8.40 -23.99
N PRO A 6 21.13 8.39 -24.60
CA PRO A 6 19.90 8.67 -23.88
C PRO A 6 19.64 7.50 -22.94
N MET A 7 19.77 7.70 -21.63
CA MET A 7 19.25 6.77 -20.63
C MET A 7 17.73 6.70 -20.84
N SER A 8 17.25 5.55 -21.34
CA SER A 8 15.83 5.29 -21.51
C SER A 8 15.20 5.13 -20.13
N THR A 9 14.58 6.20 -19.62
CA THR A 9 13.77 6.24 -18.38
C THR A 9 12.46 5.46 -18.55
N THR A 10 12.54 4.21 -18.97
CA THR A 10 11.40 3.30 -19.09
C THR A 10 11.39 2.39 -17.88
N MET A 11 10.47 2.67 -16.95
CA MET A 11 10.15 1.80 -15.82
C MET A 11 9.95 0.36 -16.33
N THR A 12 10.65 -0.59 -15.72
CA THR A 12 10.52 -1.99 -16.13
C THR A 12 9.14 -2.52 -15.74
N GLU A 13 8.61 -3.48 -16.50
CA GLU A 13 7.31 -4.10 -16.19
C GLU A 13 7.29 -4.70 -14.77
N ARG A 14 8.44 -5.19 -14.30
CA ARG A 14 8.61 -5.70 -12.94
C ARG A 14 8.52 -4.59 -11.88
N GLN A 15 9.18 -3.44 -12.09
CA GLN A 15 9.03 -2.28 -11.22
C GLN A 15 7.57 -1.83 -11.14
N ARG A 16 6.87 -1.83 -12.28
CA ARG A 16 5.43 -1.50 -12.34
C ARG A 16 4.61 -2.45 -11.47
N ILE A 17 4.82 -3.76 -11.60
CA ILE A 17 4.15 -4.79 -10.80
C ILE A 17 4.41 -4.61 -9.31
N MET A 18 5.66 -4.31 -8.90
CA MET A 18 5.99 -4.08 -7.49
C MET A 18 5.29 -2.86 -6.92
N LEU A 19 5.29 -1.74 -7.67
CA LEU A 19 4.65 -0.50 -7.24
C LEU A 19 3.12 -0.68 -7.14
N GLU A 20 2.50 -1.34 -8.12
CA GLU A 20 1.07 -1.65 -8.09
C GLU A 20 0.71 -2.59 -6.93
N THR A 21 1.53 -3.60 -6.66
CA THR A 21 1.32 -4.54 -5.57
C THR A 21 1.46 -3.87 -4.20
N ASN A 22 2.43 -2.97 -4.02
CA ASN A 22 2.58 -2.16 -2.81
C ASN A 22 1.36 -1.23 -2.62
N ALA A 23 0.96 -0.50 -3.67
CA ALA A 23 -0.20 0.37 -3.60
C ALA A 23 -1.50 -0.39 -3.26
N LEU A 24 -1.63 -1.63 -3.76
CA LEU A 24 -2.75 -2.50 -3.43
C LEU A 24 -2.68 -3.01 -1.98
N ARG A 25 -1.49 -3.35 -1.47
CA ARG A 25 -1.28 -3.72 -0.07
C ARG A 25 -1.70 -2.58 0.85
N ASP A 26 -1.24 -1.36 0.58
CA ASP A 26 -1.54 -0.20 1.43
C ASP A 26 -3.05 0.10 1.46
N LYS A 27 -3.74 -0.03 0.31
CA LYS A 27 -5.21 0.06 0.25
C LYS A 27 -5.89 -1.04 1.07
N ALA A 28 -5.40 -2.28 1.00
CA ALA A 28 -5.95 -3.40 1.76
C ALA A 28 -5.75 -3.21 3.27
N GLU A 29 -4.60 -2.68 3.69
CA GLU A 29 -4.32 -2.33 5.10
C GLU A 29 -5.21 -1.20 5.61
N ALA A 30 -5.40 -0.15 4.81
CA ALA A 30 -6.32 0.94 5.13
C ALA A 30 -7.76 0.44 5.30
N LEU A 31 -8.22 -0.43 4.40
CA LEU A 31 -9.55 -1.04 4.49
C LEU A 31 -9.69 -1.96 5.71
N LEU A 32 -8.65 -2.76 6.01
CA LEU A 32 -8.62 -3.60 7.21
C LEU A 32 -8.80 -2.77 8.48
N LYS A 33 -8.06 -1.66 8.59
CA LYS A 33 -8.18 -0.72 9.70
C LYS A 33 -9.61 -0.18 9.81
N GLY A 34 -10.19 0.28 8.70
CA GLY A 34 -11.57 0.76 8.66
C GLY A 34 -12.59 -0.28 9.11
N LEU A 35 -12.44 -1.55 8.71
CA LEU A 35 -13.33 -2.62 9.17
C LEU A 35 -13.19 -2.93 10.65
N VAL A 36 -11.98 -2.89 11.20
CA VAL A 36 -11.75 -3.08 12.65
C VAL A 36 -12.40 -1.95 13.45
N ASP A 37 -12.25 -0.71 12.98
CA ASP A 37 -12.88 0.45 13.60
C ASP A 37 -14.40 0.36 13.53
N ALA A 38 -14.96 0.05 12.35
CA ALA A 38 -16.39 -0.13 12.13
C ALA A 38 -16.98 -1.26 12.99
N LYS A 39 -16.25 -2.36 13.16
CA LYS A 39 -16.61 -3.45 14.08
C LYS A 39 -16.77 -2.92 15.49
N SER A 40 -15.78 -2.18 15.99
CA SER A 40 -15.79 -1.66 17.37
C SER A 40 -16.98 -0.72 17.63
N VAL A 41 -17.33 0.13 16.66
CA VAL A 41 -18.45 1.05 16.74
C VAL A 41 -19.78 0.29 16.73
N THR A 42 -19.91 -0.68 15.82
CA THR A 42 -21.13 -1.46 15.66
C THR A 42 -21.39 -2.34 16.88
N GLU A 43 -20.36 -2.99 17.43
CA GLU A 43 -20.47 -3.77 18.67
C GLU A 43 -20.90 -2.91 19.86
N ARG A 44 -20.37 -1.68 19.96
CA ARG A 44 -20.76 -0.72 21.00
C ARG A 44 -22.22 -0.31 20.87
N GLU A 45 -22.68 0.04 19.67
CA GLU A 45 -24.08 0.41 19.42
C GLU A 45 -25.04 -0.77 19.64
N MET A 46 -24.67 -1.97 19.23
CA MET A 46 -25.46 -3.18 19.42
C MET A 46 -25.60 -3.53 20.91
N ALA A 47 -24.52 -3.42 21.67
CA ALA A 47 -24.55 -3.56 23.12
C ALA A 47 -25.46 -2.50 23.77
N ARG A 48 -25.38 -1.24 23.32
CA ARG A 48 -26.26 -0.15 23.79
C ARG A 48 -27.73 -0.42 23.50
N LEU A 49 -28.04 -1.01 22.36
CA LEU A 49 -29.39 -1.36 21.93
C LEU A 49 -29.88 -2.70 22.48
N ASN A 50 -29.05 -3.41 23.25
CA ASN A 50 -29.31 -4.77 23.75
C ASN A 50 -29.71 -5.74 22.62
N ARG A 51 -29.12 -5.54 21.42
CA ARG A 51 -29.36 -6.36 20.24
C ARG A 51 -28.11 -7.16 19.92
N SER A 52 -28.28 -8.43 19.56
CA SER A 52 -27.21 -9.26 19.01
C SER A 52 -27.40 -9.42 17.51
N ASP A 53 -26.28 -9.54 16.79
CA ASP A 53 -26.30 -9.88 15.36
C ASP A 53 -26.89 -11.29 15.17
N PRO A 54 -27.94 -11.47 14.35
CA PRO A 54 -28.51 -12.78 14.05
C PRO A 54 -27.48 -13.78 13.53
N MET A 55 -26.49 -13.34 12.74
CA MET A 55 -25.40 -14.21 12.27
C MET A 55 -24.49 -14.65 13.41
N ARG A 56 -24.22 -13.76 14.36
CA ARG A 56 -23.39 -14.09 15.54
C ARG A 56 -24.06 -15.11 16.45
N LEU A 57 -25.38 -15.09 16.55
CA LEU A 57 -26.13 -16.08 17.33
C LEU A 57 -25.98 -17.51 16.79
N VAL A 58 -25.89 -17.66 15.46
CA VAL A 58 -25.84 -18.97 14.80
C VAL A 58 -24.41 -19.45 14.59
N THR A 59 -23.50 -18.54 14.22
CA THR A 59 -22.15 -18.89 13.76
C THR A 59 -21.04 -18.49 14.73
N GLY A 60 -21.36 -17.70 15.76
CA GLY A 60 -20.38 -17.08 16.65
C GLY A 60 -19.58 -15.93 16.02
N LYS A 61 -19.85 -15.57 14.75
CA LYS A 61 -19.13 -14.54 13.98
C LYS A 61 -20.09 -13.55 13.34
N THR A 62 -19.62 -12.33 13.11
CA THR A 62 -20.34 -11.30 12.34
C THR A 62 -19.86 -11.27 10.89
N SER A 63 -20.64 -10.70 9.98
CA SER A 63 -20.19 -10.48 8.58
C SER A 63 -18.93 -9.62 8.50
N ILE A 64 -18.71 -8.74 9.48
CA ILE A 64 -17.49 -7.92 9.58
C ILE A 64 -16.27 -8.80 9.92
N ASP A 65 -16.44 -9.83 10.74
CA ASP A 65 -15.36 -10.79 11.06
C ASP A 65 -14.90 -11.58 9.83
N ASP A 66 -15.85 -11.96 8.98
CA ASP A 66 -15.56 -12.64 7.72
C ASP A 66 -14.83 -11.70 6.74
N GLY A 67 -15.27 -10.45 6.65
CA GLY A 67 -14.60 -9.40 5.88
C GLY A 67 -13.15 -9.15 6.33
N ILE A 68 -12.94 -8.99 7.65
CA ILE A 68 -11.61 -8.85 8.27
C ILE A 68 -10.72 -10.04 7.93
N SER A 69 -11.25 -11.26 8.09
CA SER A 69 -10.50 -12.50 7.81
C SER A 69 -10.12 -12.62 6.34
N SER A 70 -11.01 -12.21 5.44
CA SER A 70 -10.76 -12.19 4.00
C SER A 70 -9.64 -11.21 3.63
N ILE A 71 -9.68 -9.98 4.14
CA ILE A 71 -8.68 -8.96 3.83
C ILE A 71 -7.32 -9.32 4.42
N LYS A 72 -7.27 -9.91 5.62
CA LYS A 72 -6.01 -10.43 6.18
C LYS A 72 -5.34 -11.46 5.27
N ARG A 73 -6.12 -12.40 4.69
CA ARG A 73 -5.61 -13.38 3.72
C ARG A 73 -5.12 -12.72 2.42
N MET A 74 -5.79 -11.66 1.97
CA MET A 74 -5.38 -10.88 0.81
C MET A 74 -4.03 -10.20 1.06
N ILE A 75 -3.86 -9.50 2.18
CA ILE A 75 -2.60 -8.85 2.58
C ILE A 75 -1.47 -9.88 2.65
N GLU A 76 -1.72 -11.04 3.27
CA GLU A 76 -0.73 -12.11 3.37
C GLU A 76 -0.26 -12.59 1.98
N THR A 77 -1.19 -12.70 1.03
CA THR A 77 -0.89 -13.08 -0.35
C THR A 77 -0.07 -12.01 -1.07
N LEU A 78 -0.44 -10.74 -0.92
CA LEU A 78 0.31 -9.61 -1.48
C LEU A 78 1.74 -9.54 -0.91
N ASN A 79 1.89 -9.76 0.40
CA ASN A 79 3.19 -9.80 1.06
C ASN A 79 4.07 -10.94 0.53
N ARG A 80 3.51 -12.12 0.29
CA ARG A 80 4.23 -13.22 -0.35
C ARG A 80 4.68 -12.86 -1.76
N SER A 81 3.80 -12.27 -2.57
CA SER A 81 4.13 -11.85 -3.94
C SER A 81 5.22 -10.79 -3.96
N LEU A 82 5.18 -9.81 -3.04
CA LEU A 82 6.23 -8.80 -2.89
C LEU A 82 7.56 -9.42 -2.46
N ALA A 83 7.54 -10.33 -1.50
CA ALA A 83 8.75 -11.02 -1.05
C ALA A 83 9.38 -11.85 -2.18
N GLN A 84 8.56 -12.50 -3.00
CA GLN A 84 9.03 -13.23 -4.17
C GLN A 84 9.62 -12.30 -5.22
N ALA A 85 8.90 -11.23 -5.59
CA ALA A 85 9.37 -10.23 -6.53
C ALA A 85 10.69 -9.57 -6.07
N ARG A 86 10.89 -9.41 -4.76
CA ARG A 86 12.14 -8.90 -4.18
C ARG A 86 13.30 -9.88 -4.26
N ARG A 87 13.06 -11.19 -4.10
CA ARG A 87 14.12 -12.22 -4.23
C ARG A 87 14.54 -12.45 -5.67
N ASP A 88 13.63 -12.19 -6.60
CA ASP A 88 13.89 -12.35 -8.03
C ASP A 88 14.61 -11.12 -8.63
N LEU A 89 14.81 -10.04 -7.86
CA LEU A 89 15.76 -8.96 -8.18
C LEU A 89 17.17 -9.50 -7.89
N ASP A 90 18.03 -9.48 -8.89
CA ASP A 90 19.47 -9.67 -8.67
C ASP A 90 20.06 -8.44 -7.95
N ASP A 91 21.23 -8.61 -7.34
CA ASP A 91 21.91 -7.55 -6.57
C ASP A 91 22.19 -6.29 -7.44
N GLU A 92 22.18 -6.44 -8.77
CA GLU A 92 22.41 -5.38 -9.76
C GLU A 92 21.15 -4.51 -9.96
N ASP A 93 19.95 -5.12 -10.04
CA ASP A 93 18.69 -4.39 -10.05
C ASP A 93 18.39 -3.70 -8.70
N ILE A 94 18.79 -4.29 -7.57
CA ILE A 94 18.62 -3.70 -6.23
C ILE A 94 19.49 -2.45 -6.06
N ALA A 95 20.75 -2.49 -6.52
CA ALA A 95 21.63 -1.33 -6.49
C ALA A 95 21.07 -0.17 -7.34
N LEU A 96 20.43 -0.48 -8.47
CA LEU A 96 19.78 0.52 -9.33
C LEU A 96 18.56 1.18 -8.65
N LEU A 97 17.83 0.44 -7.80
CA LEU A 97 16.69 0.95 -7.05
C LEU A 97 17.11 1.90 -5.92
N ASP A 98 18.19 1.59 -5.20
CA ASP A 98 18.73 2.47 -4.15
C ASP A 98 19.26 3.80 -4.73
N GLU A 99 19.79 3.79 -5.96
CA GLU A 99 20.26 4.99 -6.66
C GLU A 99 19.08 5.86 -7.16
N LEU A 100 17.97 5.25 -7.57
CA LEU A 100 16.73 5.94 -7.98
C LEU A 100 15.97 6.59 -6.82
N ASP A 101 15.88 5.90 -5.67
CA ASP A 101 15.26 6.47 -4.46
C ASP A 101 16.05 7.69 -3.94
N ALA A 102 17.37 7.73 -4.13
CA ALA A 102 18.21 8.88 -3.80
C ALA A 102 17.99 10.08 -4.75
N GLU A 103 17.69 9.85 -6.03
CA GLU A 103 17.47 10.90 -7.03
C GLU A 103 16.08 11.55 -6.92
N ILE A 104 15.05 10.79 -6.54
CA ILE A 104 13.70 11.32 -6.34
C ILE A 104 13.65 12.33 -5.18
N VAL A 105 14.47 12.16 -4.14
CA VAL A 105 14.55 13.09 -3.00
C VAL A 105 15.17 14.44 -3.41
N LEU A 106 16.04 14.48 -4.41
CA LEU A 106 16.68 15.72 -4.89
C LEU A 106 15.77 16.56 -5.80
N THR A 107 14.79 15.96 -6.49
CA THR A 107 13.90 16.69 -7.40
C THR A 107 12.73 17.40 -6.69
N HIS A 108 12.30 16.93 -5.51
CA HIS A 108 11.23 17.58 -4.74
C HIS A 108 11.70 18.75 -3.86
N ALA A 109 13.01 18.94 -3.66
CA ALA A 109 13.56 20.09 -2.93
C ALA A 109 13.69 21.37 -3.81
N GLY A 110 13.30 21.30 -5.09
CA GLY A 110 13.53 22.36 -6.08
C GLY A 110 12.34 23.29 -6.38
N VAL A 111 11.22 23.21 -5.67
CA VAL A 111 10.13 24.21 -5.81
C VAL A 111 10.44 25.38 -4.87
N HIS A 112 11.43 26.18 -5.27
CA HIS A 112 11.65 27.49 -4.66
C HIS A 112 10.56 28.43 -5.19
N ASP A 113 9.63 28.75 -4.29
CA ASP A 113 8.64 29.81 -4.36
C ASP A 113 9.29 31.16 -4.72
N ASP A 114 9.26 31.54 -6.00
CA ASP A 114 9.60 32.90 -6.46
C ASP A 114 8.39 33.82 -6.25
N SER A 115 8.00 34.01 -4.99
CA SER A 115 7.10 35.08 -4.59
C SER A 115 7.89 36.39 -4.49
N ARG A 116 8.05 37.08 -5.62
CA ARG A 116 8.55 38.47 -5.64
C ARG A 116 7.54 39.42 -4.98
N PRO A 117 7.98 40.31 -4.09
CA PRO A 117 7.17 41.47 -3.72
C PRO A 117 7.30 42.52 -4.84
N VAL A 118 6.17 42.93 -5.41
CA VAL A 118 6.12 44.16 -6.22
C VAL A 118 5.55 45.25 -5.32
N ALA A 119 6.36 46.29 -5.15
CA ALA A 119 6.10 47.48 -4.34
C ALA A 119 4.93 48.32 -4.86
#